data_AF-A0AAV4EPS1-F1
#
_entry.id   AF-A0AAV4EPS1-F1
#
_cell.length_a   1.000
_cell.length_b   1.000
_cell.length_c   1.000
_cell.angle_alpha   90.00
_cell.angle_beta   90.00
_cell.angle_gamma   90.00
#
_symmetry.space_group_name_H-M   'P 1'
#
loop_
_entity.id
_entity.type
_entity.pdbx_description
1 polymer ?
#
loop_
_entity_poly.entity_id
_entity_poly.type
_entity_poly.pdbx_seq_one_letter_code
_entity_poly.pdbx_strand_id
1 'polypeptide(L)'
;MIGSTTDLLSVKNFCIYTGISILFCYIANATIFGACLTLHGRRVFSRRHTLTCLPVSKSRDDLQAERGACYALICSGEIPTRPSHDQSICEKGPQAALTKVLLLTPVRVVVLLVFAVYLGVAIWGCTRLQQGLDLKNLLLPSSYYYEYLVWSKQYFGNWLIISFVTTVPTEYSSPEALQLLDSNDEVDVMEGTRAIADASPANVFAFAPVFVMVEQYVTILPGTLKTVGFTLAGQWH
;
A
#
# COMPACT_ATOMS: atom_id res chain seq x y z
N MET A 1 -10.59 -1.43 -13.98
CA MET A 1 -10.06 -1.37 -12.60
C MET A 1 -9.12 -2.54 -12.40
N ILE A 2 -7.82 -2.33 -12.63
CA ILE A 2 -6.82 -3.41 -12.50
C ILE A 2 -6.43 -3.61 -11.03
N GLY A 3 -6.58 -2.58 -10.18
CA GLY A 3 -6.25 -2.64 -8.75
C GLY A 3 -7.28 -3.37 -7.86
N SER A 4 -8.47 -3.69 -8.37
CA SER A 4 -9.51 -4.40 -7.60
C SER A 4 -9.35 -5.92 -7.60
N THR A 5 -8.42 -6.47 -8.40
CA THR A 5 -8.12 -7.91 -8.44
C THR A 5 -7.12 -8.34 -7.36
N THR A 6 -6.61 -7.39 -6.57
CA THR A 6 -5.70 -7.67 -5.46
C THR A 6 -6.44 -8.30 -4.28
N ASP A 7 -5.80 -9.27 -3.61
CA ASP A 7 -6.33 -9.98 -2.44
C ASP A 7 -6.42 -9.12 -1.18
N LEU A 8 -5.68 -8.01 -1.12
CA LEU A 8 -5.73 -7.05 -0.01
C LEU A 8 -7.04 -6.24 -0.04
N LEU A 9 -7.93 -6.55 0.90
CA LEU A 9 -9.26 -5.93 1.02
C LEU A 9 -9.21 -4.39 1.09
N SER A 10 -8.22 -3.82 1.78
CA SER A 10 -8.05 -2.36 1.89
C SER A 10 -7.79 -1.70 0.54
N VAL A 11 -6.87 -2.26 -0.26
CA VAL A 11 -6.54 -1.76 -1.61
C VAL A 11 -7.72 -1.92 -2.56
N LYS A 12 -8.44 -3.05 -2.47
CA LYS A 12 -9.64 -3.31 -3.27
C LYS A 12 -10.72 -2.25 -3.03
N ASN A 13 -11.05 -1.97 -1.76
CA ASN A 13 -12.06 -0.96 -1.42
C ASN A 13 -11.63 0.44 -1.86
N PHE A 14 -10.37 0.82 -1.61
CA PHE A 14 -9.83 2.11 -2.07
C PHE A 14 -9.92 2.27 -3.58
N CYS A 15 -9.56 1.23 -4.35
CA CYS A 15 -9.65 1.27 -5.81
C CYS A 15 -11.10 1.44 -6.28
N ILE A 16 -12.06 0.72 -5.70
CA ILE A 16 -13.49 0.82 -6.03
C ILE A 16 -14.01 2.25 -5.81
N TYR A 17 -13.78 2.84 -4.64
CA TYR A 17 -14.25 4.20 -4.34
C TYR A 17 -13.58 5.27 -5.21
N THR A 18 -12.27 5.16 -5.46
CA THR A 18 -11.56 6.10 -6.34
C THR A 18 -12.07 6.01 -7.78
N GLY A 19 -12.38 4.81 -8.29
CA GLY A 19 -12.97 4.63 -9.61
C GLY A 19 -14.35 5.30 -9.75
N ILE A 20 -15.24 5.11 -8.76
CA ILE A 20 -16.55 5.75 -8.74
C ILE A 20 -16.41 7.28 -8.65
N SER A 21 -15.51 7.77 -7.79
CA SER A 21 -15.25 9.20 -7.64
C SER A 21 -14.75 9.84 -8.93
N ILE A 22 -13.82 9.21 -9.64
CA ILE A 22 -13.30 9.72 -10.92
C ILE A 22 -14.39 9.73 -11.99
N LEU A 23 -15.20 8.67 -12.09
CA LEU A 23 -16.32 8.62 -13.02
C LEU A 23 -17.33 9.75 -12.75
N PHE A 24 -17.70 9.93 -11.47
CA PHE A 24 -18.58 11.01 -11.06
C PHE A 24 -17.98 12.38 -11.35
N CYS A 25 -16.70 12.60 -11.02
CA CYS A 25 -15.98 13.83 -11.31
C CYS A 25 -15.96 14.13 -12.82
N TYR A 26 -15.75 13.11 -13.66
CA TYR A 26 -15.79 13.27 -15.12
C TYR A 26 -17.18 13.71 -15.60
N ILE A 27 -18.24 13.06 -15.12
CA ILE A 27 -19.63 13.44 -15.47
C ILE A 27 -19.94 14.86 -15.00
N ALA A 28 -19.57 15.21 -13.76
CA ALA A 28 -19.77 16.54 -13.20
C ALA A 28 -18.97 17.62 -13.95
N ASN A 29 -17.73 17.34 -14.35
CA ASN A 29 -16.92 18.25 -15.15
C ASN A 29 -17.48 18.43 -16.56
N ALA A 30 -18.01 17.37 -17.18
CA ALA A 30 -18.65 17.49 -18.49
C ALA A 30 -19.97 18.28 -18.43
N THR A 31 -20.78 18.07 -17.40
CA THR A 31 -22.15 18.61 -17.30
C THR A 31 -22.22 19.93 -16.53
N ILE A 32 -21.84 19.93 -15.25
CA ILE A 32 -21.95 21.09 -14.35
C ILE A 32 -20.94 22.16 -14.76
N PHE A 33 -19.67 21.80 -14.93
CA PHE A 33 -18.66 22.77 -15.33
C PHE A 33 -18.89 23.26 -16.76
N GLY A 34 -19.30 22.39 -17.68
CA GLY A 34 -19.76 22.79 -19.02
C GLY A 34 -20.94 23.79 -18.97
N ALA A 35 -21.96 23.53 -18.14
CA ALA A 35 -23.09 24.44 -17.95
C ALA A 35 -22.64 25.78 -17.36
N CYS A 36 -21.76 25.78 -16.34
CA CYS A 36 -21.18 27.01 -15.80
C CYS A 36 -20.37 27.79 -16.84
N LEU A 37 -19.59 27.11 -17.70
CA LEU A 37 -18.84 27.74 -18.78
C LEU A 37 -19.77 28.38 -19.82
N THR A 38 -20.87 27.73 -20.20
CA THR A 38 -21.84 28.33 -21.15
C THR A 38 -22.57 29.54 -20.55
N LEU A 39 -22.96 29.48 -19.28
CA LEU A 39 -23.53 30.62 -18.55
C LEU A 39 -22.51 31.77 -18.43
N HIS A 40 -21.26 31.44 -18.12
CA HIS A 40 -20.16 32.40 -18.07
C HIS A 40 -19.91 33.04 -19.43
N GLY A 41 -19.87 32.25 -20.50
CA GLY A 41 -19.75 32.73 -21.88
C GLY A 41 -20.88 33.69 -22.24
N ARG A 42 -22.13 33.32 -21.98
CA ARG A 42 -23.30 34.20 -22.21
C ARG A 42 -23.18 35.52 -21.46
N ARG A 43 -22.65 35.51 -20.23
CA ARG A 43 -22.39 36.71 -19.44
C ARG A 43 -21.28 37.58 -20.06
N VAL A 44 -20.19 36.98 -20.53
CA VAL A 44 -19.08 37.68 -21.21
C VAL A 44 -19.57 38.35 -22.50
N PHE A 45 -20.34 37.64 -23.33
CA PHE A 45 -20.93 38.22 -24.56
C PHE A 45 -21.93 39.35 -24.28
N SER A 46 -22.55 39.37 -23.10
CA SER A 46 -23.46 40.45 -22.67
C SER A 46 -22.74 41.68 -22.07
N ARG A 47 -21.39 41.75 -22.14
CA ARG A 47 -20.54 42.84 -21.59
C ARG A 47 -20.85 43.20 -20.14
N ARG A 48 -20.94 42.20 -19.26
CA ARG A 48 -21.15 42.39 -17.82
C ARG A 48 -19.87 42.17 -17.04
N HIS A 49 -19.67 42.95 -15.98
CA HIS A 49 -18.53 42.80 -15.08
C HIS A 49 -18.43 41.42 -14.44
N THR A 50 -17.19 40.96 -14.22
CA THR A 50 -16.91 39.62 -13.69
C THR A 50 -17.41 39.39 -12.26
N LEU A 51 -17.42 40.42 -11.42
CA LEU A 51 -17.81 40.29 -10.01
C LEU A 51 -19.21 40.86 -9.72
N THR A 52 -19.54 42.00 -10.33
CA THR A 52 -20.75 42.77 -9.96
C THR A 52 -21.92 42.59 -10.92
N CYS A 53 -21.75 41.83 -12.01
CA CYS A 53 -22.79 41.53 -13.02
C CYS A 53 -23.47 42.74 -13.68
N LEU A 54 -22.99 43.96 -13.44
CA LEU A 54 -23.48 45.19 -14.07
C LEU A 54 -22.96 45.33 -15.52
N PRO A 55 -23.74 45.92 -16.43
CA PRO A 55 -23.31 46.17 -17.80
C PRO A 55 -22.22 47.25 -17.86
N VAL A 56 -21.19 47.01 -18.67
CA VAL A 56 -20.07 47.94 -18.91
C VAL A 56 -20.29 48.65 -20.24
N SER A 57 -20.52 49.97 -20.20
CA SER A 57 -20.89 50.76 -21.38
C SER A 57 -19.70 51.38 -22.13
N LYS A 58 -18.54 51.56 -21.49
CA LYS A 58 -17.37 52.23 -22.08
C LYS A 58 -16.37 51.23 -22.64
N SER A 59 -15.65 51.61 -23.70
CA SER A 59 -14.59 50.78 -24.30
C SER A 59 -13.37 50.72 -23.37
N ARG A 60 -12.56 49.66 -23.52
CA ARG A 60 -11.36 49.42 -22.70
C ARG A 60 -10.36 50.59 -22.79
N ASP A 61 -10.18 51.14 -23.98
CA ASP A 61 -9.26 52.26 -24.24
C ASP A 61 -9.73 53.56 -23.56
N ASP A 62 -11.04 53.81 -23.54
CA ASP A 62 -11.63 54.98 -22.87
C ASP A 62 -11.49 54.88 -21.33
N LEU A 63 -11.66 53.67 -20.78
CA LEU A 63 -11.49 53.39 -19.35
C LEU A 63 -10.03 53.48 -18.90
N GLN A 64 -9.09 53.13 -19.78
CA GLN A 64 -7.65 53.22 -19.51
C GLN A 64 -7.17 54.68 -19.48
N ALA A 65 -7.74 55.54 -20.33
CA ALA A 65 -7.45 56.97 -20.33
C ALA A 65 -8.02 57.71 -19.09
N GLU A 66 -9.20 57.33 -18.60
CA GLU A 66 -9.85 58.00 -17.45
C GLU A 66 -9.34 57.54 -16.07
N ARG A 67 -9.12 56.24 -15.87
CA ARG A 67 -8.89 55.65 -14.52
C ARG A 67 -7.63 54.77 -14.43
N GLY A 68 -6.81 54.73 -15.47
CA GLY A 68 -5.52 54.04 -15.49
C GLY A 68 -5.59 52.53 -15.84
N ALA A 69 -4.42 51.97 -16.16
CA ALA A 69 -4.28 50.62 -16.74
C ALA A 69 -4.74 49.47 -15.82
N CYS A 70 -4.51 49.56 -14.50
CA CYS A 70 -4.94 48.52 -13.56
C CYS A 70 -6.46 48.45 -13.40
N TYR A 71 -7.13 49.61 -13.38
CA TYR A 71 -8.59 49.66 -13.32
C TYR A 71 -9.18 49.15 -14.64
N ALA A 72 -8.63 49.57 -15.78
CA ALA A 72 -9.02 49.03 -17.08
C ALA A 72 -8.84 47.51 -17.15
N LEU A 73 -7.76 46.93 -16.63
CA LEU A 73 -7.53 45.47 -16.69
C LEU A 73 -8.58 44.65 -15.91
N ILE A 74 -9.03 45.14 -14.77
CA ILE A 74 -9.99 44.44 -13.88
C ILE A 74 -11.44 44.71 -14.30
N CYS A 75 -11.71 45.90 -14.85
CA CYS A 75 -13.05 46.39 -15.14
C CYS A 75 -13.39 46.43 -16.65
N SER A 76 -12.43 46.24 -17.56
CA SER A 76 -12.73 46.12 -18.98
C SER A 76 -13.23 44.70 -19.29
N GLY A 77 -14.53 44.55 -19.53
CA GLY A 77 -15.08 43.35 -20.16
C GLY A 77 -15.23 43.59 -21.66
N GLU A 78 -14.25 43.19 -22.45
CA GLU A 78 -14.32 43.27 -23.91
C GLU A 78 -14.80 41.94 -24.49
N ILE A 79 -15.58 41.98 -25.58
CA ILE A 79 -16.09 40.76 -26.20
C ILE A 79 -14.94 40.12 -26.99
N PRO A 80 -14.56 38.86 -26.70
CA PRO A 80 -13.51 38.19 -27.44
C PRO A 80 -13.97 37.94 -28.88
N THR A 81 -13.32 38.57 -29.85
CA THR A 81 -13.60 38.40 -31.29
C THR A 81 -12.74 37.29 -31.92
N ARG A 82 -11.66 36.88 -31.25
CA ARG A 82 -10.75 35.82 -31.69
C ARG A 82 -10.34 34.93 -30.50
N PRO A 83 -10.15 33.61 -30.71
CA PRO A 83 -9.70 32.69 -29.65
C PRO A 83 -8.35 33.07 -29.01
N SER A 84 -7.50 33.78 -29.75
CA SER A 84 -6.17 34.22 -29.29
C SER A 84 -6.19 35.43 -28.34
N HIS A 85 -7.37 36.04 -28.10
CA HIS A 85 -7.51 37.25 -27.30
C HIS A 85 -7.83 36.99 -25.82
N ASP A 86 -8.25 35.77 -25.47
CA ASP A 86 -8.54 35.33 -24.08
C ASP A 86 -7.28 34.94 -23.28
N GLN A 87 -6.15 34.75 -23.95
CA GLN A 87 -4.92 34.31 -23.31
C GLN A 87 -4.19 35.46 -22.63
N SER A 88 -3.90 35.28 -21.35
CA SER A 88 -3.15 36.25 -20.56
C SER A 88 -1.71 36.41 -21.07
N ILE A 89 -1.16 37.62 -20.97
CA ILE A 89 0.21 37.95 -21.43
C ILE A 89 1.25 37.07 -20.69
N CYS A 90 0.98 36.76 -19.41
CA CYS A 90 1.80 35.85 -18.61
C CYS A 90 1.75 34.39 -19.07
N GLU A 91 0.81 33.99 -19.93
CA GLU A 91 0.73 32.62 -20.44
C GLU A 91 1.46 32.50 -21.80
N LYS A 92 1.28 33.50 -22.67
CA LYS A 92 1.91 33.53 -24.00
C LYS A 92 3.44 33.55 -23.95
N GLY A 93 4.01 34.33 -23.04
CA GLY A 93 5.46 34.48 -22.89
C GLY A 93 6.16 33.15 -22.56
N PRO A 94 5.85 32.53 -21.41
CA PRO A 94 6.46 31.26 -21.04
C PRO A 94 6.07 30.12 -21.98
N GLN A 95 4.84 30.07 -22.52
CA GLN A 95 4.45 29.04 -23.47
C GLN A 95 5.30 29.11 -24.76
N ALA A 96 5.43 30.30 -25.36
CA ALA A 96 6.22 30.47 -26.58
C ALA A 96 7.72 30.27 -26.33
N ALA A 97 8.24 30.72 -25.19
CA ALA A 97 9.63 30.53 -24.81
C ALA A 97 9.95 29.04 -24.57
N LEU A 98 9.11 28.33 -23.81
CA LEU A 98 9.29 26.92 -23.50
C LEU A 98 9.23 26.07 -24.78
N THR A 99 8.28 26.33 -25.67
CA THR A 99 8.19 25.63 -26.96
C THR A 99 9.44 25.88 -27.81
N LYS A 100 9.93 27.12 -27.90
CA LYS A 100 11.15 27.43 -28.66
C LYS A 100 12.39 26.77 -28.07
N VAL A 101 12.56 26.81 -26.74
CA VAL A 101 13.71 26.22 -26.05
C VAL A 101 13.70 24.69 -26.16
N LEU A 102 12.54 24.05 -26.02
CA LEU A 102 12.41 22.59 -26.12
C LEU A 102 12.63 22.07 -27.55
N LEU A 103 12.30 22.87 -28.58
CA LEU A 103 12.50 22.50 -29.98
C LEU A 103 13.96 22.57 -30.45
N LEU A 104 14.86 23.21 -29.69
CA LEU A 104 16.29 23.23 -30.03
C LEU A 104 16.83 21.79 -29.98
N THR A 105 17.42 21.34 -31.10
CA THR A 105 18.01 20.01 -31.23
C THR A 105 18.95 19.60 -30.08
N PRO A 106 19.86 20.46 -29.57
CA PRO A 106 20.69 20.09 -28.42
C PRO A 106 19.87 19.88 -27.13
N VAL A 107 18.87 20.72 -26.87
CA VAL A 107 18.00 20.60 -25.68
C VAL A 107 17.18 19.31 -25.75
N ARG A 108 16.65 18.96 -26.93
CA ARG A 108 15.93 17.70 -27.15
C ARG A 108 16.80 16.47 -26.86
N VAL A 109 18.05 16.47 -27.33
CA VAL A 109 18.98 15.37 -27.07
C VAL A 109 19.31 15.27 -25.58
N VAL A 110 19.55 16.40 -24.90
CA VAL A 110 19.82 16.43 -23.46
C VAL A 110 18.62 15.90 -22.66
N VAL A 111 17.40 16.34 -22.96
CA VAL A 111 16.18 15.87 -22.26
C VAL A 111 15.98 14.36 -22.43
N LEU A 112 16.21 13.83 -23.64
CA LEU A 112 16.13 12.39 -23.88
C LEU A 112 17.20 11.61 -23.11
N LEU A 113 18.43 12.14 -23.05
CA LEU A 113 19.53 11.52 -22.31
C LEU A 113 19.23 11.50 -20.81
N VAL A 114 18.75 12.61 -20.24
CA VAL A 114 18.33 12.69 -18.83
C VAL A 114 17.20 11.70 -18.53
N PHE A 115 16.20 11.59 -19.42
CA PHE A 115 15.12 10.61 -19.26
C PHE A 115 15.62 9.16 -19.33
N ALA A 116 16.58 8.87 -20.21
CA ALA A 116 17.18 7.54 -20.33
C ALA A 116 17.98 7.18 -19.07
N VAL A 117 18.76 8.12 -18.52
CA VAL A 117 19.48 7.93 -17.25
C VAL A 117 18.48 7.74 -16.10
N TYR A 118 17.44 8.56 -16.02
CA TYR A 118 16.38 8.43 -15.01
C TYR A 118 15.71 7.06 -15.06
N LEU A 119 15.35 6.56 -16.26
CA LEU A 119 14.80 5.22 -16.43
C LEU A 119 15.79 4.14 -16.00
N GLY A 120 17.08 4.29 -16.35
CA GLY A 120 18.12 3.35 -15.91
C GLY A 120 18.24 3.26 -14.39
N VAL A 121 18.24 4.41 -13.70
CA VAL A 121 18.26 4.48 -12.23
C VAL A 121 16.98 3.91 -11.63
N ALA A 122 15.81 4.19 -12.22
CA ALA A 122 14.54 3.66 -11.75
C ALA A 122 14.49 2.12 -11.86
N ILE A 123 14.92 1.56 -13.00
CA ILE A 123 15.01 0.11 -13.19
C ILE A 123 15.98 -0.51 -12.18
N TRP A 124 17.16 0.09 -11.99
CA TRP A 124 18.12 -0.36 -10.99
C TRP A 124 17.53 -0.31 -9.57
N GLY A 125 16.82 0.76 -9.21
CA GLY A 125 16.12 0.90 -7.94
C GLY A 125 15.03 -0.16 -7.73
N CYS A 126 14.26 -0.49 -8.76
CA CYS A 126 13.24 -1.55 -8.70
C CYS A 126 13.85 -2.91 -8.35
N THR A 127 15.07 -3.23 -8.81
CA THR A 127 15.74 -4.51 -8.47
C THR A 127 16.25 -4.60 -7.03
N ARG A 128 16.39 -3.46 -6.34
CA ARG A 128 16.92 -3.39 -4.97
C ARG A 128 15.85 -3.07 -3.92
N LEU A 129 14.59 -2.99 -4.32
CA LEU A 129 13.49 -2.70 -3.42
C LEU A 129 13.28 -3.88 -2.46
N GLN A 130 13.52 -3.66 -1.17
CA GLN A 130 13.23 -4.66 -0.14
C GLN A 130 11.71 -4.81 -0.02
N GLN A 131 11.21 -6.04 -0.20
CA GLN A 131 9.79 -6.33 -0.17
C GLN A 131 9.40 -6.73 1.25
N GLY A 132 8.58 -5.92 1.91
CA GLY A 132 8.09 -6.20 3.26
C GLY A 132 7.49 -4.97 3.93
N LEU A 133 6.45 -5.20 4.72
CA LEU A 133 5.83 -4.17 5.55
C LEU A 133 6.28 -4.37 6.99
N ASP A 134 7.20 -3.53 7.46
CA ASP A 134 7.56 -3.52 8.88
C ASP A 134 6.44 -2.82 9.66
N LEU A 135 5.78 -3.56 10.56
CA LEU A 135 4.62 -3.08 11.30
C LEU A 135 4.92 -1.79 12.09
N LYS A 136 6.18 -1.62 12.53
CA LYS A 136 6.62 -0.39 13.21
C LYS A 136 6.49 0.88 12.35
N ASN A 137 6.53 0.75 11.02
CA ASN A 137 6.42 1.88 10.09
C ASN A 137 4.96 2.30 9.84
N LEU A 138 4.00 1.45 10.18
CA LEU A 138 2.56 1.78 10.13
C LEU A 138 2.08 2.50 11.39
N LEU A 139 2.88 2.43 12.46
CA LEU A 139 2.52 2.94 13.76
C LEU A 139 3.04 4.36 13.93
N LEU A 140 2.29 5.15 14.69
CA LEU A 140 2.75 6.49 15.06
C LEU A 140 3.96 6.34 16.01
N PRO A 141 5.07 7.06 15.78
CA PRO A 141 6.27 6.92 16.62
C PRO A 141 6.05 7.22 18.10
N SER A 142 5.01 7.99 18.44
CA SER A 142 4.62 8.32 19.83
C SER A 142 3.70 7.29 20.49
N SER A 143 3.35 6.20 19.81
CA SER A 143 2.45 5.19 20.35
C SER A 143 3.20 4.21 21.26
N TYR A 144 2.58 3.82 22.37
CA TYR A 144 3.10 2.78 23.27
C TYR A 144 3.44 1.48 22.52
N TYR A 145 2.63 1.13 21.52
CA TYR A 145 2.82 -0.09 20.74
C TYR A 145 4.07 -0.04 19.85
N TYR A 146 4.48 1.14 19.39
CA TYR A 146 5.75 1.31 18.68
C TYR A 146 6.94 0.97 19.60
N GLU A 147 6.98 1.54 20.81
CA GLU A 147 8.04 1.26 21.79
C GLU A 147 8.08 -0.23 22.15
N TYR A 148 6.91 -0.84 22.38
CA TYR A 148 6.80 -2.28 22.64
C TYR A 148 7.41 -3.13 21.52
N LEU A 149 7.13 -2.83 20.24
CA LEU A 149 7.69 -3.60 19.12
C LEU A 149 9.21 -3.45 19.00
N VAL A 150 9.74 -2.24 19.24
CA VAL A 150 11.18 -1.98 19.20
C VAL A 150 11.89 -2.76 20.32
N TRP A 151 11.38 -2.67 21.55
CA TRP A 151 11.95 -3.39 22.69
C TRP A 151 11.80 -4.90 22.54
N SER A 152 10.64 -5.37 22.09
CA SER A 152 10.40 -6.80 21.86
C SER A 152 11.42 -7.38 20.87
N LYS A 153 11.62 -6.69 19.74
CA LYS A 153 12.62 -7.09 18.75
C LYS A 153 14.06 -7.01 19.26
N GLN A 154 14.39 -6.03 20.10
CA GLN A 154 15.74 -5.84 20.62
C GLN A 154 16.11 -6.87 21.70
N TYR A 155 15.20 -7.14 22.65
CA TYR A 155 15.47 -8.02 23.78
C TYR A 155 15.16 -9.49 23.49
N PHE A 156 14.12 -9.78 22.70
CA PHE A 156 13.69 -11.15 22.44
C PHE A 156 14.01 -11.63 21.01
N GLY A 157 14.43 -10.75 20.10
CA GLY A 157 14.72 -11.11 18.71
C GLY A 157 13.46 -11.41 17.89
N ASN A 158 13.64 -12.05 16.73
CA ASN A 158 12.53 -12.48 15.86
C ASN A 158 12.33 -13.99 16.01
N TRP A 159 11.47 -14.42 16.93
CA TRP A 159 10.99 -15.80 17.01
C TRP A 159 9.48 -15.82 16.76
N LEU A 160 9.02 -16.81 16.00
CA LEU A 160 7.62 -16.98 15.65
C LEU A 160 7.16 -18.34 16.18
N ILE A 161 6.12 -18.36 17.01
CA ILE A 161 5.47 -19.61 17.39
C ILE A 161 4.55 -20.01 16.24
N ILE A 162 4.80 -21.18 15.65
CA ILE A 162 3.94 -21.77 14.62
C ILE A 162 3.20 -22.92 15.28
N SER A 163 1.86 -22.89 15.24
CA SER A 163 1.03 -23.97 15.76
C SER A 163 0.66 -24.91 14.62
N PHE A 164 0.92 -26.20 14.80
CA PHE A 164 0.51 -27.24 13.87
C PHE A 164 -0.79 -27.87 14.37
N VAL A 165 -1.81 -27.90 13.50
CA VAL A 165 -3.09 -28.55 13.80
C VAL A 165 -3.25 -29.71 12.82
N THR A 166 -3.29 -30.93 13.35
CA THR A 166 -3.55 -32.13 12.57
C THR A 166 -5.04 -32.21 12.28
N THR A 167 -5.43 -32.08 11.01
CA THR A 167 -6.84 -32.10 10.57
C THR A 167 -7.29 -33.49 10.11
N VAL A 168 -6.81 -34.56 10.75
CA VAL A 168 -7.33 -35.90 10.45
C VAL A 168 -8.80 -35.94 10.90
N PRO A 169 -9.75 -36.40 10.06
CA PRO A 169 -11.16 -36.48 10.43
C PRO A 169 -11.35 -37.61 11.46
N THR A 170 -11.13 -37.28 12.73
CA THR A 170 -11.39 -38.18 13.85
C THR A 170 -12.83 -37.98 14.30
N GLU A 171 -13.65 -39.02 14.20
CA GLU A 171 -15.04 -38.99 14.67
C GLU A 171 -15.05 -39.06 16.20
N TYR A 172 -15.04 -37.91 16.88
CA TYR A 172 -14.91 -37.76 18.35
C TYR A 172 -15.95 -38.53 19.19
N SER A 173 -16.99 -39.10 18.57
CA SER A 173 -18.03 -39.88 19.25
C SER A 173 -17.77 -41.39 19.27
N SER A 174 -16.80 -41.91 18.51
CA SER A 174 -16.47 -43.33 18.56
C SER A 174 -15.54 -43.63 19.76
N PRO A 175 -15.70 -44.77 20.45
CA PRO A 175 -14.78 -45.17 21.51
C PRO A 175 -13.35 -45.38 21.01
N GLU A 176 -13.16 -45.56 19.69
CA GLU A 176 -11.85 -45.61 19.02
C GLU A 176 -11.18 -44.23 18.91
N ALA A 177 -11.94 -43.13 18.76
CA ALA A 177 -11.38 -41.78 18.77
C ALA A 177 -10.95 -41.32 20.17
N LEU A 178 -11.48 -41.92 21.24
CA LEU A 178 -10.96 -41.76 22.60
C LEU A 178 -9.66 -42.55 22.84
N GLN A 179 -9.37 -43.57 22.03
CA GLN A 179 -8.09 -44.29 22.04
C GLN A 179 -6.98 -43.53 21.32
N LEU A 180 -7.31 -42.57 20.46
CA LEU A 180 -6.35 -41.59 19.91
C LEU A 180 -5.79 -40.59 20.94
N LEU A 181 -6.26 -40.67 22.19
CA LEU A 181 -5.67 -40.03 23.37
C LEU A 181 -4.83 -41.02 24.19
N ASP A 182 -4.43 -42.16 23.59
CA ASP A 182 -3.47 -43.05 24.22
C ASP A 182 -2.06 -42.45 24.14
N SER A 183 -1.29 -42.69 25.19
CA SER A 183 0.09 -42.22 25.34
C SER A 183 0.99 -42.53 24.14
N ASN A 184 0.70 -43.61 23.40
CA ASN A 184 1.48 -44.02 22.23
C ASN A 184 1.26 -43.11 21.01
N ASP A 185 0.04 -42.63 20.79
CA ASP A 185 -0.25 -41.74 19.66
C ASP A 185 0.33 -40.33 19.91
N GLU A 186 0.37 -39.89 21.17
CA GLU A 186 1.07 -38.66 21.55
C GLU A 186 2.59 -38.75 21.33
N VAL A 187 3.18 -39.95 21.51
CA VAL A 187 4.59 -40.22 21.16
C VAL A 187 4.79 -40.09 19.65
N ASP A 188 3.93 -40.72 18.84
CA ASP A 188 4.03 -40.67 17.38
C ASP A 188 3.89 -39.24 16.83
N VAL A 189 2.99 -38.44 17.40
CA VAL A 189 2.84 -37.01 17.03
C VAL A 189 4.09 -36.21 17.42
N MET A 190 4.67 -36.47 18.59
CA MET A 190 5.90 -35.83 19.03
C MET A 190 7.09 -36.19 18.13
N GLU A 191 7.27 -37.47 17.81
CA GLU A 191 8.34 -37.93 16.93
C GLU A 191 8.16 -37.41 15.50
N GLY A 192 6.93 -37.42 14.98
CA GLY A 192 6.62 -36.89 13.65
C GLY A 192 6.89 -35.39 13.54
N THR A 193 6.47 -34.60 14.53
CA THR A 193 6.74 -33.15 14.54
C THR A 193 8.22 -32.81 14.69
N ARG A 194 8.98 -33.63 15.42
CA ARG A 194 10.45 -33.53 15.50
C ARG A 194 11.14 -33.88 14.19
N ALA A 195 10.75 -34.99 13.56
CA ALA A 195 11.30 -35.36 12.25
C ALA A 195 11.09 -34.26 11.21
N ILE A 196 9.95 -33.57 11.26
CA ILE A 196 9.66 -32.40 10.41
C ILE A 196 10.55 -31.21 10.79
N ALA A 197 10.74 -30.94 12.09
CA ALA A 197 11.61 -29.87 12.55
C ALA A 197 13.08 -30.10 12.15
N ASP A 198 13.59 -31.32 12.30
CA ASP A 198 14.96 -31.72 11.95
C ASP A 198 15.19 -31.75 10.43
N ALA A 199 14.17 -32.07 9.65
CA ALA A 199 14.22 -32.02 8.19
C ALA A 199 14.13 -30.59 7.62
N SER A 200 13.74 -29.60 8.44
CA SER A 200 13.58 -28.23 8.01
C SER A 200 14.95 -27.54 7.85
N PRO A 201 15.20 -26.80 6.76
CA PRO A 201 16.42 -25.99 6.62
C PRO A 201 16.43 -24.75 7.54
N ALA A 202 15.32 -24.46 8.22
CA ALA A 202 15.22 -23.37 9.18
C ALA A 202 15.53 -23.86 10.60
N ASN A 203 16.07 -22.97 11.45
CA ASN A 203 16.29 -23.25 12.88
C ASN A 203 14.94 -23.27 13.61
N VAL A 204 14.29 -24.43 13.62
CA VAL A 204 12.96 -24.66 14.20
C VAL A 204 13.07 -25.67 15.33
N PHE A 205 12.33 -25.43 16.41
CA PHE A 205 12.21 -26.37 17.51
C PHE A 205 10.73 -26.73 17.69
N ALA A 206 10.42 -28.03 17.69
CA ALA A 206 9.07 -28.52 17.96
C ALA A 206 8.79 -28.44 19.46
N PHE A 207 7.73 -27.73 19.85
CA PHE A 207 7.34 -27.56 21.24
C PHE A 207 5.83 -27.73 21.42
N ALA A 208 5.45 -28.60 22.37
CA ALA A 208 4.11 -28.66 22.94
C ALA A 208 4.22 -28.92 24.45
N PRO A 209 3.31 -28.36 25.29
CA PRO A 209 3.35 -28.61 26.73
C PRO A 209 3.31 -30.09 27.12
N VAL A 210 2.63 -30.92 26.32
CA VAL A 210 2.51 -32.37 26.51
C VAL A 210 3.81 -33.11 26.20
N PHE A 211 4.64 -32.60 25.29
CA PHE A 211 5.90 -33.26 24.90
C PHE A 211 6.85 -33.43 26.07
N VAL A 212 6.88 -32.50 27.03
CA VAL A 212 7.72 -32.63 28.23
C VAL A 212 7.38 -33.90 29.03
N MET A 213 6.09 -34.25 29.15
CA MET A 213 5.65 -35.45 29.85
C MET A 213 5.92 -36.71 29.04
N VAL A 214 5.65 -36.67 27.74
CA VAL A 214 5.83 -37.81 26.83
C VAL A 214 7.32 -38.14 26.66
N GLU A 215 8.19 -37.14 26.57
CA GLU A 215 9.65 -37.32 26.53
C GLU A 215 10.19 -38.00 27.77
N GLN A 216 9.70 -37.60 28.93
CA GLN A 216 10.07 -38.21 30.19
C GLN A 216 9.63 -39.69 30.21
N TYR A 217 8.45 -40.01 29.69
CA TYR A 217 7.96 -41.38 29.57
C TYR A 217 8.84 -42.24 28.65
N VAL A 218 9.11 -41.77 27.42
CA VAL A 218 9.95 -42.48 26.43
C VAL A 218 11.38 -42.68 26.91
N THR A 219 11.94 -41.72 27.64
CA THR A 219 13.33 -41.79 28.13
C THR A 219 13.48 -42.72 29.34
N ILE A 220 12.52 -42.70 30.27
CA ILE A 220 12.63 -43.46 31.52
C ILE A 220 12.33 -44.95 31.30
N LEU A 221 11.35 -45.29 30.44
CA LEU A 221 10.88 -46.67 30.24
C LEU A 221 12.00 -47.67 29.87
N PRO A 222 12.88 -47.42 28.88
CA PRO A 222 13.98 -48.34 28.57
C PRO A 222 15.05 -48.36 29.68
N GLY A 223 15.24 -47.25 30.39
CA GLY A 223 16.16 -47.17 31.53
C GLY A 223 15.71 -48.04 32.70
N THR A 224 14.42 -47.98 33.05
CA THR A 224 13.83 -48.84 34.09
C THR A 224 13.79 -50.30 33.65
N LEU A 225 13.40 -50.59 32.40
CA LEU A 225 13.40 -51.97 31.86
C LEU A 225 14.80 -52.60 31.89
N LYS A 226 15.85 -51.86 31.49
CA LYS A 226 17.24 -52.34 31.59
C LYS A 226 17.65 -52.59 33.03
N THR A 227 17.33 -51.66 33.94
CA THR A 227 17.69 -51.78 35.36
C THR A 227 17.00 -52.98 36.00
N VAL A 228 15.69 -53.13 35.78
CA VAL A 228 14.90 -54.28 36.25
C VAL A 228 15.42 -55.58 35.64
N GLY A 229 15.72 -55.58 34.34
CA GLY A 229 16.32 -56.73 33.64
C GLY A 229 17.66 -57.15 34.23
N PHE A 230 18.56 -56.21 34.51
CA PHE A 230 19.83 -56.49 35.19
C PHE A 230 19.62 -57.03 36.61
N THR A 231 18.69 -56.48 37.38
CA THR A 231 18.42 -56.97 38.74
C THR A 231 17.82 -58.37 38.76
N LEU A 232 16.93 -58.69 37.83
CA LEU A 232 16.36 -60.04 37.71
C LEU A 232 17.41 -61.03 37.24
N ALA A 233 18.23 -60.69 36.23
CA ALA A 233 19.29 -61.56 35.76
C ALA A 233 20.39 -61.80 36.82
N GLY A 234 20.71 -60.79 37.63
CA GLY A 234 21.66 -60.88 38.74
C GLY A 234 21.16 -61.69 39.94
N GLN A 235 19.86 -61.95 40.05
CA GLN A 235 19.26 -62.77 41.11
C GLN A 235 19.30 -64.28 40.83
N TRP A 236 19.67 -64.69 39.61
CA TRP A 236 19.73 -66.09 39.15
C TRP A 236 21.15 -66.67 39.08
N HIS A 237 22.13 -66.01 39.72
CA HIS A 237 23.50 -66.49 39.94
C HIS A 237 23.81 -66.57 41.45
#